data_AF-A0A928F7Y1-F1
#
_entry.id   AF-A0A928F7Y1-F1
#
_cell.length_a   1.000
_cell.length_b   1.000
_cell.length_c   1.000
_cell.angle_alpha   90.00
_cell.angle_beta   90.00
_cell.angle_gamma   90.00
#
_symmetry.space_group_name_H-M   'P 1'
#
loop_
_entity.id
_entity.type
_entity.pdbx_description
1 polymer ?
#
loop_
_entity_poly.entity_id
_entity_poly.type
_entity_poly.pdbx_seq_one_letter_code
_entity_poly.pdbx_strand_id
1 'polypeptide(L)' 'MIITDEQISILKKYIPNVDELVARDDLYELEINLDQAIIDHGMDDKYRLTREGVMLQKLYDDIYYAN' A
#
# COMPACT_ATOMS: atom_id res chain seq x y z
N MET A 1 0.92 6.87 -12.97
CA MET A 1 0.40 6.49 -11.65
C MET A 1 -0.02 7.73 -10.91
N ILE A 2 -1.27 7.79 -10.49
CA ILE A 2 -1.84 8.84 -9.65
C ILE A 2 -1.69 8.41 -8.20
N ILE A 3 -0.72 9.00 -7.51
CA ILE A 3 -0.42 8.78 -6.09
C ILE A 3 0.16 10.08 -5.50
N THR A 4 -0.19 10.39 -4.25
CA THR A 4 0.24 11.63 -3.59
C THR A 4 1.52 11.43 -2.75
N ASP A 5 2.25 12.52 -2.51
CA ASP A 5 3.45 12.50 -1.65
C ASP A 5 3.14 12.00 -0.21
N GLU A 6 1.93 12.29 0.29
CA GLU A 6 1.47 11.80 1.60
C GLU A 6 1.28 10.28 1.59
N GLN A 7 0.62 9.74 0.57
CA GLN A 7 0.47 8.29 0.39
C GLN A 7 1.84 7.63 0.27
N ILE A 8 2.74 8.17 -0.55
CA ILE A 8 4.12 7.67 -0.69
C ILE A 8 4.84 7.66 0.67
N SER A 9 4.75 8.73 1.45
CA SER A 9 5.39 8.84 2.77
C SER A 9 4.89 7.78 3.76
N ILE A 10 3.59 7.44 3.72
CA ILE A 10 3.02 6.36 4.52
C ILE A 10 3.55 5.01 4.03
N LEU A 11 3.52 4.77 2.71
CA LEU A 11 3.92 3.50 2.10
C LEU A 11 5.39 3.18 2.31
N LYS A 12 6.29 4.16 2.41
CA LYS A 12 7.72 3.94 2.71
C LYS A 12 7.99 3.10 3.96
N LYS A 13 7.06 3.10 4.92
CA LYS A 13 7.17 2.30 6.15
C LYS A 13 6.97 0.81 5.92
N TYR A 14 6.25 0.45 4.87
CA TYR A 14 5.82 -0.93 4.59
C TYR A 14 6.40 -1.46 3.27
N ILE A 15 6.70 -0.57 2.32
CA ILE A 15 7.17 -0.87 0.97
C ILE A 15 8.44 -0.03 0.74
N PRO A 16 9.62 -0.55 1.11
CA PRO A 16 10.88 0.22 1.08
C PRO A 16 11.27 0.74 -0.31
N ASN A 17 10.84 0.06 -1.36
CA ASN A 17 11.11 0.39 -2.76
C ASN A 17 9.99 1.22 -3.42
N VAL A 18 9.03 1.79 -2.67
CA VAL A 18 7.89 2.54 -3.23
C VAL A 18 8.32 3.67 -4.16
N ASP A 19 9.39 4.40 -3.86
CA ASP A 19 9.90 5.47 -4.73
C ASP A 19 10.33 4.94 -6.10
N GLU A 20 10.92 3.74 -6.15
CA GLU A 20 11.33 3.08 -7.40
C GLU A 20 10.10 2.66 -8.21
N LEU A 21 9.10 2.07 -7.55
CA LEU A 21 7.87 1.62 -8.20
C LEU A 21 7.11 2.80 -8.81
N VAL A 22 7.01 3.92 -8.08
CA VAL A 22 6.40 5.16 -8.58
C VAL A 22 7.20 5.73 -9.74
N ALA A 23 8.53 5.78 -9.65
CA ALA A 23 9.39 6.30 -10.72
C ALA A 23 9.31 5.46 -12.01
N ARG A 24 9.07 4.16 -11.88
CA ARG A 24 8.92 3.21 -12.99
C ARG A 24 7.50 3.08 -13.51
N ASP A 25 6.55 3.78 -12.89
CA ASP A 25 5.11 3.67 -13.18
C ASP A 25 4.57 2.23 -13.02
N ASP A 26 5.16 1.47 -12.08
CA ASP A 26 4.88 0.04 -11.87
C ASP A 26 3.73 -0.15 -10.87
N LEU A 27 2.51 0.16 -11.32
CA LEU A 27 1.30 0.08 -10.49
C LEU A 27 1.04 -1.35 -10.01
N TYR A 28 1.22 -2.34 -10.88
CA TYR A 28 0.94 -3.74 -10.57
C TYR A 28 1.83 -4.25 -9.43
N GLU A 29 3.13 -3.97 -9.49
CA GLU A 29 4.04 -4.34 -8.41
C GLU A 29 3.73 -3.57 -7.12
N LEU A 30 3.33 -2.29 -7.22
CA LEU A 30 2.91 -1.51 -6.05
C LEU A 30 1.68 -2.12 -5.35
N GLU A 31 0.67 -2.54 -6.12
CA GLU A 31 -0.53 -3.21 -5.61
C GLU A 31 -0.20 -4.53 -4.91
N ILE A 32 0.68 -5.35 -5.50
CA ILE A 32 1.15 -6.59 -4.87
C ILE A 32 1.85 -6.30 -3.53
N ASN A 33 2.73 -5.30 -3.50
CA ASN A 33 3.45 -4.95 -2.28
C ASN A 33 2.51 -4.37 -1.21
N LEU A 34 1.45 -3.68 -1.61
CA LEU A 34 0.38 -3.22 -0.71
C LEU A 34 -0.42 -4.39 -0.12
N ASP A 35 -0.84 -5.36 -0.94
CA ASP A 35 -1.50 -6.58 -0.46
C ASP A 35 -0.63 -7.32 0.55
N GLN A 36 0.66 -7.47 0.24
CA GLN A 36 1.62 -8.10 1.15
C GLN A 36 1.76 -7.31 2.47
N ALA A 37 1.83 -5.98 2.40
CA ALA A 37 1.86 -5.12 3.59
C ALA A 37 0.58 -5.24 4.45
N ILE A 38 -0.58 -5.38 3.82
CA ILE A 38 -1.86 -5.61 4.53
C ILE A 38 -1.83 -6.97 5.26
N ILE A 39 -1.25 -8.00 4.65
CA ILE A 39 -1.10 -9.32 5.28
C ILE A 39 -0.10 -9.25 6.45
N ASP A 40 1.08 -8.67 6.23
CA ASP A 40 2.20 -8.69 7.18
C ASP A 40 2.00 -7.77 8.39
N HIS A 41 1.31 -6.65 8.18
CA HIS A 41 1.18 -5.59 9.20
C HIS A 41 -0.27 -5.26 9.53
N GLY A 42 -1.20 -5.62 8.65
CA GLY A 42 -2.60 -5.22 8.75
C GLY A 42 -3.52 -6.22 9.43
N MET A 43 -3.06 -7.42 9.80
CA MET A 43 -3.90 -8.47 10.38
C MET A 43 -3.55 -8.78 11.84
N ASP A 44 -4.57 -9.08 12.65
CA ASP A 44 -4.39 -9.65 13.98
C ASP A 44 -4.21 -11.19 13.93
N ASP A 45 -3.93 -11.81 15.08
CA ASP A 45 -3.77 -13.28 15.20
C ASP A 45 -4.99 -14.10 14.78
N LYS A 46 -6.13 -13.45 14.50
CA LYS A 46 -7.37 -14.06 14.03
C LYS A 46 -7.68 -13.70 12.58
N TYR A 47 -6.70 -13.18 11.83
CA TYR A 47 -6.83 -12.76 10.43
C TYR A 47 -7.89 -11.67 10.23
N ARG A 48 -8.09 -10.80 11.22
CA ARG A 48 -8.98 -9.64 11.10
C ARG A 48 -8.16 -8.40 10.86
N LEU A 49 -8.66 -7.51 10.00
CA LEU A 49 -8.02 -6.23 9.75
C LEU A 49 -7.93 -5.41 11.05
N THR A 50 -6.72 -4.99 11.37
CA THR A 50 -6.44 -4.01 12.42
C THR A 50 -6.75 -2.61 11.91
N ARG A 51 -6.60 -1.60 12.77
CA ARG A 51 -6.69 -0.20 12.34
C ARG A 51 -5.65 0.12 11.24
N GLU A 52 -4.47 -0.47 11.35
CA GLU A 52 -3.38 -0.30 10.38
C GLU A 52 -3.71 -1.00 9.06
N GLY A 53 -4.27 -2.22 9.12
CA GLY A 53 -4.77 -2.92 7.94
C GLY A 53 -5.89 -2.17 7.21
N VAL A 54 -6.84 -1.59 7.95
CA VAL A 54 -7.90 -0.75 7.34
C VAL A 54 -7.32 0.48 6.66
N MET A 55 -6.28 1.09 7.23
CA MET A 55 -5.61 2.24 6.60
C MET A 55 -4.89 1.82 5.32
N LEU A 56 -4.16 0.69 5.35
CA LEU A 56 -3.47 0.17 4.16
C LEU A 56 -4.45 -0.27 3.06
N GLN A 57 -5.56 -0.91 3.42
CA GLN A 57 -6.63 -1.25 2.47
C GLN A 57 -7.21 -0.01 1.80
N LYS A 58 -7.44 1.07 2.56
CA LYS A 58 -7.89 2.34 1.97
C LYS A 58 -6.87 2.93 1.01
N LEU A 59 -5.58 2.85 1.33
CA LEU A 59 -4.53 3.30 0.41
C LEU A 59 -4.53 2.49 -0.88
N TYR A 60 -4.67 1.17 -0.77
CA TYR A 60 -4.85 0.29 -1.94
C TYR A 60 -6.05 0.74 -2.77
N ASP A 61 -7.23 0.85 -2.15
CA ASP A 61 -8.46 1.20 -2.85
C ASP A 61 -8.35 2.58 -3.53
N ASP A 62 -7.83 3.58 -2.83
CA ASP A 62 -7.65 4.93 -3.35
C ASP A 62 -6.71 4.96 -4.56
N ILE A 63 -5.62 4.18 -4.53
CA ILE A 63 -4.65 4.09 -5.64
C ILE A 63 -5.27 3.32 -6.82
N TYR A 64 -5.92 2.18 -6.56
CA TYR A 64 -6.57 1.35 -7.58
C TYR A 64 -7.67 2.13 -8.31
N TYR A 65 -8.54 2.86 -7.60
CA TYR A 65 -9.60 3.63 -8.25
C TYR A 65 -9.11 4.86 -9.00
N ALA A 66 -7.91 5.35 -8.69
CA ALA A 66 -7.32 6.49 -9.38
C ALA A 66 -6.57 6.13 -10.67
N ASN A 67 -6.35 4.84 -10.96
CA ASN A 67 -5.53 4.38 -12.09
C ASN A 67 -6.23 3.31 -12.95
#